data_AF-A0A938CLX0-F1
#
_entry.id   AF-A0A938CLX0-F1
#
_cell.length_a   1.000
_cell.length_b   1.000
_cell.length_c   1.000
_cell.angle_alpha   90.00
_cell.angle_beta   90.00
_cell.angle_gamma   90.00
#
_symmetry.space_group_name_H-M   'P 1'
#
loop_
_entity.id
_entity.type
_entity.pdbx_description
1 polymer ?
#
loop_
_entity_poly.entity_id
_entity_poly.type
_entity_poly.pdbx_seq_one_letter_code
_entity_poly.pdbx_strand_id
1 'polypeptide(L)'
;MPTVSRRELTLAILWSMFIVLLASVPYVAGQAQAGGRYFCGLVSAVDDGNVYLQWIRQCAEGSWTLSNQYSADEGRGLSVNLFFLGLGRAARLLHLTPPQVLGAARVLAGCLCLVAFFLLACAFSPSPAFRWTALFLVSLAGGFGWLCELLPPGALPFQPVDYSTRWLYQPETITFLSVLVNPL
;
A
#
# COMPACT_ATOMS: atom_id res chain seq x y z
N MET A 1 28.67 0.26 -13.73
CA MET A 1 27.72 0.29 -12.61
C MET A 1 28.21 -0.67 -11.55
N PRO A 2 28.20 -0.32 -10.25
CA PRO A 2 28.62 -1.24 -9.20
C PRO A 2 27.77 -2.53 -9.30
N THR A 3 28.43 -3.67 -9.37
CA THR A 3 27.77 -4.97 -9.61
C THR A 3 27.01 -5.39 -8.35
N VAL A 4 25.68 -5.46 -8.43
CA VAL A 4 24.84 -6.00 -7.35
C VAL A 4 24.99 -7.51 -7.35
N SER A 5 25.34 -8.09 -6.20
CA SER A 5 25.42 -9.55 -6.07
C SER A 5 24.03 -10.17 -6.11
N ARG A 6 23.87 -11.32 -6.78
CA ARG A 6 22.60 -12.08 -6.78
C ARG A 6 22.12 -12.38 -5.36
N ARG A 7 23.04 -12.66 -4.44
CA ARG A 7 22.72 -12.91 -3.03
C ARG A 7 22.17 -11.65 -2.36
N GLU A 8 22.78 -10.50 -2.62
CA GLU A 8 22.37 -9.22 -2.05
C GLU A 8 20.98 -8.81 -2.55
N LEU A 9 20.71 -8.96 -3.84
CA LEU A 9 19.38 -8.72 -4.42
C LEU A 9 18.32 -9.68 -3.84
N THR A 10 18.67 -10.97 -3.69
CA THR A 10 17.76 -11.96 -3.09
C THR A 10 17.39 -11.57 -1.65
N LEU A 11 18.37 -11.13 -0.86
CA LEU A 11 18.12 -10.66 0.50
C LEU A 11 17.26 -9.39 0.53
N ALA A 12 17.47 -8.44 -0.39
CA ALA A 12 16.65 -7.23 -0.49
C ALA A 12 15.18 -7.57 -0.86
N ILE A 13 14.97 -8.53 -1.75
CA ILE A 13 13.64 -9.05 -2.09
C ILE A 13 12.99 -9.71 -0.86
N LEU A 14 13.72 -10.58 -0.13
CA LEU A 14 13.23 -11.21 1.09
C LEU A 14 12.87 -10.18 2.17
N TRP A 15 13.71 -9.15 2.35
CA TRP A 15 13.43 -8.05 3.27
C TRP A 15 12.16 -7.29 2.87
N SER A 16 12.03 -6.96 1.58
CA SER A 16 10.85 -6.25 1.06
C SER A 16 9.57 -7.06 1.29
N MET A 17 9.60 -8.37 1.00
CA MET A 17 8.48 -9.27 1.28
C MET A 17 8.16 -9.33 2.77
N PHE A 18 9.15 -9.42 3.64
CA PHE A 18 8.94 -9.43 5.09
C PHE A 18 8.22 -8.16 5.57
N ILE A 19 8.65 -6.97 5.11
CA ILE A 19 8.03 -5.70 5.48
C ILE A 19 6.59 -5.60 4.99
N VAL A 20 6.33 -6.00 3.74
CA VAL A 20 4.99 -5.97 3.15
C VAL A 20 4.05 -6.98 3.84
N LEU A 21 4.55 -8.16 4.22
CA LEU A 21 3.79 -9.14 5.01
C LEU A 21 3.48 -8.61 6.41
N LEU A 22 4.45 -7.96 7.06
CA LEU A 22 4.24 -7.31 8.35
C LEU A 22 3.16 -6.20 8.25
N ALA A 23 3.22 -5.37 7.21
CA ALA A 23 2.19 -4.37 6.92
C ALA A 23 0.82 -4.98 6.57
N SER A 24 0.75 -6.28 6.26
CA SER A 24 -0.50 -6.97 5.96
C SER A 24 -1.17 -7.58 7.21
N VAL A 25 -0.48 -7.59 8.37
CA VAL A 25 -1.01 -8.12 9.63
C VAL A 25 -2.36 -7.47 10.04
N PRO A 26 -2.54 -6.14 9.96
CA PRO A 26 -3.82 -5.52 10.32
C PRO A 26 -5.01 -5.99 9.47
N TYR A 27 -4.77 -6.35 8.19
CA TYR A 27 -5.81 -6.88 7.31
C TYR A 27 -6.26 -8.28 7.73
N VAL A 28 -5.31 -9.14 8.10
CA VAL A 28 -5.61 -10.50 8.61
C VAL A 28 -6.35 -10.41 9.95
N ALA A 29 -5.90 -9.53 10.85
CA ALA A 29 -6.55 -9.29 12.12
C ALA A 29 -7.98 -8.74 11.95
N GLY A 30 -8.19 -7.80 11.03
CA GLY A 30 -9.52 -7.25 10.70
C GLY A 30 -10.47 -8.31 10.16
N GLN A 31 -9.99 -9.17 9.26
CA GLN A 31 -10.78 -10.29 8.73
C GLN A 31 -11.16 -11.31 9.81
N ALA A 32 -10.24 -11.64 10.72
CA ALA A 32 -10.48 -12.59 11.80
C ALA A 32 -11.48 -12.06 12.85
N GLN A 33 -11.48 -10.74 13.10
CA GLN A 33 -12.37 -10.09 14.06
C GLN A 33 -13.77 -9.79 13.51
N ALA A 34 -14.05 -10.11 12.24
CA ALA A 34 -15.29 -9.74 11.59
C ALA A 34 -16.54 -10.27 12.31
N GLY A 35 -16.49 -11.44 12.99
CA GLY A 35 -17.42 -11.79 14.08
C GLY A 35 -18.93 -11.65 13.78
N GLY A 36 -19.37 -11.91 12.54
CA GLY A 36 -20.75 -11.72 12.07
C GLY A 36 -21.01 -10.42 11.30
N ARG A 37 -20.03 -9.52 11.24
CA ARG A 37 -19.94 -8.38 10.31
C ARG A 37 -19.10 -8.78 9.09
N TYR A 38 -19.09 -7.93 8.06
CA TYR A 38 -18.24 -8.09 6.89
C TYR A 38 -17.06 -7.10 6.95
N PHE A 39 -15.84 -7.61 6.79
CA PHE A 39 -14.67 -6.76 6.62
C PHE A 39 -14.57 -6.32 5.15
N CYS A 40 -14.59 -5.01 4.90
CA CYS A 40 -14.58 -4.45 3.54
C CYS A 40 -13.24 -4.59 2.81
N GLY A 41 -12.20 -5.12 3.48
CA GLY A 41 -10.87 -5.29 2.91
C GLY A 41 -9.99 -4.04 2.98
N LEU A 42 -10.39 -3.03 3.76
CA LEU A 42 -9.66 -1.78 3.95
C LEU A 42 -9.46 -1.52 5.45
N VAL A 43 -8.23 -1.23 5.86
CA VAL A 43 -7.89 -0.95 7.27
C VAL A 43 -7.95 0.55 7.59
N SER A 44 -7.67 1.40 6.60
CA SER A 44 -7.70 2.87 6.70
C SER A 44 -8.04 3.46 5.32
N ALA A 45 -8.15 4.78 5.23
CA ALA A 45 -8.49 5.53 4.01
C ALA A 45 -9.71 4.94 3.29
N VAL A 46 -10.77 4.64 4.06
CA VAL A 46 -11.94 3.92 3.57
C VAL A 46 -12.65 4.69 2.45
N ASP A 47 -12.64 6.01 2.52
CA ASP A 47 -13.25 6.89 1.51
C ASP A 47 -12.56 6.72 0.14
N ASP A 48 -11.24 6.89 0.08
CA ASP A 48 -10.46 6.70 -1.15
C ASP A 48 -10.46 5.25 -1.62
N GLY A 49 -10.31 4.31 -0.67
CA GLY A 49 -10.32 2.88 -0.96
C GLY A 49 -11.62 2.45 -1.65
N ASN A 50 -12.78 2.97 -1.23
CA ASN A 50 -14.06 2.68 -1.88
C ASN A 50 -14.12 3.20 -3.32
N VAL A 51 -13.54 4.37 -3.62
CA VAL A 51 -13.42 4.88 -5.00
C VAL A 51 -12.58 3.92 -5.85
N TYR A 52 -11.46 3.42 -5.32
CA TYR A 52 -10.62 2.45 -6.02
C TYR A 52 -11.35 1.13 -6.28
N LEU A 53 -12.06 0.59 -5.28
CA LEU A 53 -12.85 -0.63 -5.44
C LEU A 53 -13.95 -0.46 -6.49
N GLN A 54 -14.61 0.71 -6.51
CA GLN A 54 -15.62 1.06 -7.50
C GLN A 54 -15.04 1.13 -8.92
N TRP A 55 -13.84 1.68 -9.10
CA TRP A 55 -13.16 1.72 -10.41
C TRP A 55 -12.72 0.34 -10.88
N ILE A 56 -12.15 -0.49 -9.99
CA ILE A 56 -11.78 -1.87 -10.31
C ILE A 56 -13.02 -2.65 -10.77
N ARG A 57 -14.15 -2.47 -10.08
CA ARG A 57 -15.43 -3.10 -10.43
C ARG A 57 -15.91 -2.66 -11.83
N GLN A 58 -15.95 -1.36 -12.12
CA GLN A 58 -16.34 -0.85 -13.43
C GLN A 58 -15.46 -1.43 -14.57
N CYS A 59 -14.14 -1.48 -14.35
CA CYS A 59 -13.20 -2.06 -15.31
C CYS A 59 -13.40 -3.58 -15.49
N ALA A 60 -13.72 -4.30 -14.43
CA ALA A 60 -14.04 -5.73 -14.49
C ALA A 60 -15.33 -6.00 -15.27
N GLU A 61 -16.34 -5.14 -15.10
CA GLU A 61 -17.61 -5.17 -15.84
C GLU A 61 -17.42 -4.76 -17.32
N GLY A 62 -16.26 -4.22 -17.68
CA GLY A 62 -15.86 -3.96 -19.07
C GLY A 62 -15.84 -2.48 -19.45
N SER A 63 -16.10 -1.57 -18.51
CA SER A 63 -15.97 -0.14 -18.76
C SER A 63 -14.52 0.25 -19.03
N TRP A 64 -14.32 1.13 -20.00
CA TRP A 64 -13.01 1.75 -20.30
C TRP A 64 -12.84 3.10 -19.62
N THR A 65 -13.96 3.75 -19.32
CA THR A 65 -14.03 5.06 -18.68
C THR A 65 -14.51 4.91 -17.25
N LEU A 66 -13.85 5.61 -16.34
CA LEU A 66 -14.19 5.58 -14.93
C LEU A 66 -15.08 6.78 -14.60
N SER A 67 -16.19 6.52 -13.91
CA SER A 67 -16.99 7.55 -13.26
C SER A 67 -16.88 7.42 -11.74
N ASN A 68 -17.05 8.55 -11.05
CA ASN A 68 -17.20 8.56 -9.59
C ASN A 68 -18.70 8.41 -9.26
N GLN A 69 -19.11 7.29 -8.67
CA GLN A 69 -20.52 7.04 -8.31
C GLN A 69 -20.89 7.62 -6.96
N TYR A 70 -19.93 8.20 -6.24
CA TYR A 70 -20.16 8.87 -4.96
C TYR A 70 -20.40 10.38 -5.11
N SER A 71 -20.32 10.92 -6.34
CA SER A 71 -20.66 12.31 -6.64
C SER A 71 -22.08 12.42 -7.17
N ALA A 72 -22.81 13.47 -6.74
CA ALA A 72 -24.13 13.81 -7.27
C ALA A 72 -24.06 14.38 -8.70
N ASP A 73 -22.93 14.97 -9.07
CA ASP A 73 -22.63 15.20 -10.47
C ASP A 73 -22.38 13.84 -11.12
N GLU A 74 -23.31 13.41 -11.97
CA GLU A 74 -23.16 12.29 -12.89
C GLU A 74 -22.02 12.62 -13.86
N GLY A 75 -20.79 12.57 -13.37
CA GLY A 75 -19.60 12.82 -14.13
C GLY A 75 -19.59 11.85 -15.30
N ARG A 76 -19.81 12.37 -16.51
CA ARG A 76 -19.48 11.68 -17.76
C ARG A 76 -18.15 10.97 -17.54
N GLY A 77 -18.04 9.68 -17.86
CA GLY A 77 -16.82 8.89 -17.65
C GLY A 77 -15.63 9.52 -18.38
N LEU A 78 -14.97 10.48 -17.75
CA LEU A 78 -13.99 11.36 -18.37
C LEU A 78 -12.55 10.92 -18.06
N SER A 79 -12.39 10.03 -17.07
CA SER A 79 -11.07 9.58 -16.62
C SER A 79 -10.80 8.16 -17.07
N VAL A 80 -9.75 7.98 -17.88
CA VAL A 80 -9.16 6.67 -18.16
C VAL A 80 -7.97 6.48 -17.24
N ASN A 81 -7.94 5.40 -16.47
CA ASN A 81 -6.79 5.05 -15.65
C ASN A 81 -6.31 3.64 -16.00
N LEU A 82 -5.16 3.55 -16.66
CA LEU A 82 -4.58 2.29 -17.13
C LEU A 82 -4.27 1.31 -15.98
N PHE A 83 -3.92 1.83 -14.82
CA PHE A 83 -3.66 1.02 -13.63
C PHE A 83 -4.93 0.29 -13.19
N PHE A 84 -6.03 1.03 -12.97
CA PHE A 84 -7.31 0.43 -12.58
C PHE A 84 -7.95 -0.40 -13.71
N LEU A 85 -7.69 -0.08 -14.98
CA LEU A 85 -8.06 -0.94 -16.10
C LEU A 85 -7.35 -2.28 -15.98
N GLY A 86 -6.03 -2.29 -15.78
CA GLY A 86 -5.25 -3.51 -15.56
C GLY A 86 -5.78 -4.33 -14.39
N LEU A 87 -6.04 -3.68 -13.25
CA LEU A 87 -6.60 -4.35 -12.08
C LEU A 87 -8.00 -4.92 -12.33
N GLY A 88 -8.90 -4.18 -12.96
CA GLY A 88 -10.23 -4.69 -13.30
C GLY A 88 -10.19 -5.87 -14.28
N ARG A 89 -9.28 -5.85 -15.26
CA ARG A 89 -9.06 -7.01 -16.15
C ARG A 89 -8.52 -8.20 -15.37
N ALA A 90 -7.57 -7.99 -14.46
CA ALA A 90 -7.08 -9.06 -13.58
C ALA A 90 -8.20 -9.63 -12.69
N ALA A 91 -9.05 -8.78 -12.12
CA ALA A 91 -10.21 -9.19 -11.34
C ALA A 91 -11.14 -10.11 -12.14
N ARG A 92 -11.45 -9.72 -13.37
CA ARG A 92 -12.28 -10.51 -14.29
C ARG A 92 -11.64 -11.84 -14.68
N LEU A 93 -10.36 -11.84 -15.05
CA LEU A 93 -9.65 -13.02 -15.55
C LEU A 93 -9.40 -14.06 -14.45
N LEU A 94 -9.09 -13.59 -13.24
CA LEU A 94 -8.76 -14.45 -12.09
C LEU A 94 -9.97 -14.75 -11.19
N HIS A 95 -11.15 -14.23 -11.54
CA HIS A 95 -12.37 -14.32 -10.74
C HIS A 95 -12.19 -13.82 -9.29
N LEU A 96 -11.40 -12.77 -9.11
CA LEU A 96 -11.10 -12.15 -7.82
C LEU A 96 -12.04 -10.98 -7.54
N THR A 97 -12.35 -10.74 -6.27
CA THR A 97 -13.11 -9.57 -5.85
C THR A 97 -12.25 -8.31 -5.89
N PRO A 98 -12.84 -7.10 -6.05
CA PRO A 98 -12.07 -5.86 -6.06
C PRO A 98 -11.15 -5.68 -4.85
N PRO A 99 -11.54 -6.00 -3.59
CA PRO A 99 -10.64 -5.90 -2.44
C PRO A 99 -9.46 -6.86 -2.53
N GLN A 100 -9.65 -8.08 -3.04
CA GLN A 100 -8.56 -9.04 -3.23
C GLN A 100 -7.53 -8.54 -4.25
N VAL A 101 -8.00 -7.99 -5.37
CA VAL A 101 -7.11 -7.44 -6.39
C VAL A 101 -6.38 -6.20 -5.90
N LEU A 102 -7.06 -5.31 -5.19
CA LEU A 102 -6.44 -4.13 -4.60
C LEU A 102 -5.37 -4.53 -3.56
N GLY A 103 -5.67 -5.50 -2.70
CA GLY A 103 -4.72 -6.04 -1.74
C GLY A 103 -3.51 -6.70 -2.40
N ALA A 104 -3.73 -7.48 -3.47
CA ALA A 104 -2.65 -8.09 -4.24
C ALA A 104 -1.77 -7.03 -4.95
N ALA A 105 -2.40 -6.01 -5.52
CA ALA A 105 -1.71 -4.87 -6.14
C ALA A 105 -0.85 -4.14 -5.10
N ARG A 106 -1.38 -3.90 -3.89
CA ARG A 106 -0.66 -3.29 -2.78
C ARG A 106 0.58 -4.09 -2.38
N VAL A 107 0.44 -5.41 -2.22
CA VAL A 107 1.56 -6.29 -1.88
C VAL A 107 2.63 -6.28 -2.97
N LEU A 108 2.23 -6.39 -4.23
CA LEU A 108 3.14 -6.41 -5.37
C LEU A 108 3.87 -5.07 -5.52
N ALA A 109 3.13 -3.97 -5.55
CA ALA A 109 3.67 -2.62 -5.72
C ALA A 109 4.60 -2.25 -4.56
N GLY A 110 4.23 -2.59 -3.32
CA GLY A 110 5.08 -2.37 -2.15
C GLY A 110 6.41 -3.10 -2.24
N CYS A 111 6.40 -4.38 -2.64
CA CYS A 111 7.63 -5.15 -2.87
C CYS A 111 8.49 -4.53 -3.98
N LEU A 112 7.87 -4.20 -5.12
CA LEU A 112 8.57 -3.61 -6.27
C LEU A 112 9.19 -2.25 -5.92
N CYS A 113 8.48 -1.42 -5.15
CA CYS A 113 8.96 -0.12 -4.71
C CYS A 113 10.19 -0.23 -3.82
N LEU A 114 10.17 -1.09 -2.80
CA LEU A 114 11.32 -1.30 -1.91
C LEU A 114 12.53 -1.87 -2.66
N VAL A 115 12.31 -2.81 -3.58
CA VAL A 115 13.37 -3.34 -4.45
C VAL A 115 13.91 -2.24 -5.38
N ALA A 116 13.05 -1.40 -5.96
CA ALA A 116 13.46 -0.29 -6.81
C ALA A 116 14.30 0.74 -6.02
N PHE A 117 13.91 1.07 -4.79
CA PHE A 117 14.71 1.91 -3.90
C PHE A 117 16.07 1.30 -3.58
N PHE A 118 16.12 -0.01 -3.34
CA PHE A 118 17.39 -0.71 -3.13
C PHE A 118 18.30 -0.62 -4.37
N LEU A 119 17.75 -0.85 -5.56
CA LEU A 119 18.48 -0.73 -6.83
C LEU A 119 18.95 0.71 -7.08
N LEU A 120 18.12 1.69 -6.74
CA LEU A 120 18.48 3.11 -6.79
C LEU A 120 19.66 3.40 -5.83
N ALA A 121 19.60 2.92 -4.59
CA ALA A 121 20.69 3.05 -3.63
C ALA A 121 21.99 2.38 -4.12
N CYS A 122 21.89 1.25 -4.84
CA CYS A 122 23.03 0.61 -5.49
C CYS A 122 23.66 1.50 -6.57
N ALA A 123 22.87 2.27 -7.30
CA ALA A 123 23.37 3.20 -8.31
C ALA A 123 24.15 4.38 -7.71
N PHE A 124 23.79 4.81 -6.48
CA PHE A 124 24.45 5.93 -5.80
C PHE A 124 25.75 5.56 -5.09
N SER A 125 25.84 4.36 -4.49
CA SER A 125 27.02 3.99 -3.68
C SER A 125 27.43 2.53 -3.85
N PRO A 126 28.76 2.25 -3.95
CA PRO A 126 29.28 0.90 -3.92
C PRO A 126 29.24 0.27 -2.53
N SER A 127 29.07 1.06 -1.46
CA SER A 127 29.09 0.57 -0.08
C SER A 127 27.84 -0.27 0.25
N PRO A 128 27.98 -1.55 0.64
CA PRO A 128 26.84 -2.37 1.07
C PRO A 128 26.13 -1.77 2.30
N ALA A 129 26.89 -1.22 3.24
CA ALA A 129 26.31 -0.59 4.44
C ALA A 129 25.36 0.55 4.07
N PHE A 130 25.74 1.41 3.13
CA PHE A 130 24.87 2.49 2.66
C PHE A 130 23.56 1.98 2.06
N ARG A 131 23.62 0.96 1.19
CA ARG A 131 22.43 0.40 0.52
C ARG A 131 21.45 -0.21 1.52
N TRP A 132 21.97 -0.96 2.48
CA TRP A 132 21.15 -1.58 3.52
C TRP A 132 20.58 -0.54 4.47
N THR A 133 21.38 0.42 4.94
CA THR A 133 20.87 1.53 5.76
C THR A 133 19.78 2.31 5.02
N ALA A 134 19.96 2.61 3.73
CA ALA A 134 18.93 3.25 2.92
C ALA A 134 17.65 2.41 2.84
N LEU A 135 17.75 1.10 2.58
CA LEU A 135 16.59 0.20 2.54
C LEU A 135 15.89 0.11 3.90
N PHE A 136 16.64 0.01 5.00
CA PHE A 136 16.09 0.00 6.36
C PHE A 136 15.35 1.30 6.67
N LEU A 137 15.97 2.45 6.36
CA LEU A 137 15.33 3.75 6.57
C LEU A 137 14.09 3.90 5.70
N VAL A 138 14.14 3.60 4.41
CA VAL A 138 12.96 3.70 3.54
C VAL A 138 11.84 2.75 3.99
N SER A 139 12.17 1.55 4.46
CA SER A 139 11.15 0.57 4.88
C SER A 139 10.59 0.79 6.28
N LEU A 140 11.31 1.47 7.18
CA LEU A 140 10.94 1.57 8.60
C LEU A 140 10.84 3.01 9.14
N ALA A 141 11.44 4.01 8.48
CA ALA A 141 11.42 5.38 8.97
C ALA A 141 10.00 5.94 8.88
N GLY A 142 9.40 6.17 10.05
CA GLY A 142 8.06 6.74 10.18
C GLY A 142 6.92 5.77 9.90
N GLY A 143 7.10 4.45 10.01
CA GLY A 143 6.03 3.47 9.71
C GLY A 143 5.23 2.93 10.90
N PHE A 144 5.62 3.25 12.12
CA PHE A 144 5.15 2.56 13.33
C PHE A 144 4.28 3.42 14.25
N GLY A 145 3.88 4.61 13.81
CA GLY A 145 3.04 5.52 14.58
C GLY A 145 1.72 4.88 14.99
N TRP A 146 1.18 3.94 14.20
CA TRP A 146 0.00 3.16 14.55
C TRP A 146 0.15 2.34 15.84
N LEU A 147 1.37 2.02 16.30
CA LEU A 147 1.58 1.39 17.61
C LEU A 147 1.12 2.28 18.77
N CYS A 148 0.95 3.59 18.55
CA CYS A 148 0.39 4.50 19.55
C CYS A 148 -1.08 4.21 19.88
N GLU A 149 -1.82 3.50 19.02
CA GLU A 149 -3.17 3.01 19.31
C GLU A 149 -3.19 1.99 20.46
N LEU A 150 -2.06 1.34 20.75
CA LEU A 150 -1.92 0.42 21.88
C LEU A 150 -1.73 1.16 23.21
N LEU A 151 -1.47 2.47 23.18
CA LEU A 151 -1.24 3.29 24.36
C LEU A 151 -2.51 4.09 24.74
N PRO A 152 -2.71 4.41 26.04
CA PRO A 152 -3.79 5.30 26.45
C PRO A 152 -3.72 6.68 25.75
N PRO A 153 -4.86 7.31 25.45
CA PRO A 153 -4.88 8.66 24.89
C PRO A 153 -4.08 9.63 25.77
N GLY A 154 -3.11 10.35 25.18
CA GLY A 154 -2.25 11.31 25.89
C GLY A 154 -1.04 10.69 26.61
N ALA A 155 -0.76 9.39 26.44
CA ALA A 155 0.43 8.75 27.01
C ALA A 155 1.76 9.28 26.45
N LEU A 156 1.75 9.85 25.25
CA LEU A 156 2.92 10.47 24.63
C LEU A 156 2.81 12.00 24.68
N PRO A 157 3.90 12.72 25.06
CA PRO A 157 3.91 14.18 25.08
C PRO A 157 4.00 14.81 23.67
N PHE A 158 4.09 13.97 22.62
CA PHE A 158 4.16 14.36 21.22
C PHE A 158 3.23 13.48 20.38
N GLN A 159 2.82 13.98 19.22
CA GLN A 159 2.14 13.18 18.19
C GLN A 159 3.16 12.80 17.12
N PRO A 160 3.39 11.51 16.86
CA PRO A 160 4.24 11.09 15.74
C PRO A 160 3.70 11.65 14.42
N VAL A 161 4.61 11.98 13.50
CA VAL A 161 4.23 12.50 12.18
C VAL A 161 3.43 11.47 11.36
N ASP A 162 3.61 10.20 11.69
CA ASP A 162 2.97 9.01 11.14
C ASP A 162 1.82 8.50 12.02
N TYR A 163 1.28 9.35 12.89
CA TYR A 163 0.09 9.03 13.68
C TYR A 163 -0.65 10.31 14.08
N SER A 164 -1.81 10.53 13.47
CA SER A 164 -2.73 11.58 13.88
C SER A 164 -4.12 11.00 14.10
N THR A 165 -4.72 11.34 15.24
CA THR A 165 -6.15 11.10 15.50
C THR A 165 -7.05 12.13 14.77
N ARG A 166 -6.46 12.98 13.92
CA ARG A 166 -7.13 14.00 13.09
C ARG A 166 -6.65 13.89 11.63
N TRP A 167 -7.28 14.64 10.72
CA TRP A 167 -7.11 14.64 9.26
C TRP A 167 -5.70 14.96 8.69
N LEU A 168 -4.65 15.02 9.50
CA LEU A 168 -3.27 15.30 9.07
C LEU A 168 -2.47 14.01 8.96
N TYR A 169 -2.95 13.11 8.09
CA TYR A 169 -2.28 11.86 7.78
C TYR A 169 -2.08 11.75 6.27
N GLN A 170 -0.84 11.90 5.81
CA GLN A 170 -0.49 11.75 4.39
C GLN A 170 0.28 10.45 4.20
N PRO A 171 -0.40 9.33 3.90
CA PRO A 171 0.23 8.04 3.73
C PRO A 171 1.34 8.05 2.67
N GLU A 172 1.31 8.97 1.72
CA GLU A 172 2.28 9.16 0.64
C GLU A 172 3.63 9.70 1.12
N THR A 173 3.68 10.35 2.29
CA THR A 173 4.92 10.92 2.84
C THR A 173 5.81 9.86 3.50
N ILE A 174 5.29 8.64 3.67
CA ILE A 174 5.91 7.58 4.45
C ILE A 174 5.74 6.24 3.73
N THR A 175 6.85 5.66 3.28
CA THR A 175 6.82 4.45 2.44
C THR A 175 6.12 3.27 3.11
N PHE A 176 6.38 3.01 4.41
CA PHE A 176 5.73 1.90 5.11
C PHE A 176 4.21 2.07 5.14
N LEU A 177 3.76 3.30 5.35
CA LEU A 177 2.36 3.64 5.43
C LEU A 177 1.68 3.63 4.05
N SER A 178 2.39 4.09 3.03
CA SER A 178 1.99 3.89 1.64
C SER A 178 1.78 2.41 1.37
N VAL A 179 2.75 1.54 1.73
CA VAL A 179 2.63 0.08 1.60
C VAL A 179 1.46 -0.49 2.41
N LEU A 180 1.11 0.11 3.55
CA LEU A 180 -0.02 -0.31 4.38
C LEU A 180 -1.37 0.02 3.74
N VAL A 181 -1.53 1.19 3.13
CA VAL A 181 -2.85 1.74 2.78
C VAL A 181 -3.09 1.78 1.26
N ASN A 182 -2.08 2.12 0.47
CA ASN A 182 -2.22 2.41 -0.94
C ASN A 182 -1.40 1.44 -1.80
N PRO A 183 -1.87 1.08 -3.01
CA PRO A 183 -1.05 0.34 -3.97
C PRO A 183 0.03 1.19 -4.67
N LEU A 184 0.45 2.31 -4.04
CA LEU A 184 1.29 3.41 -4.54
C LEU A 184 0.66 4.21 -5.69
#